data_AF-A0A3N5H666-F1
#
_entry.id   AF-A0A3N5H666-F1
#
_cell.length_a   1.000
_cell.length_b   1.000
_cell.length_c   1.000
_cell.angle_alpha   90.00
_cell.angle_beta   90.00
_cell.angle_gamma   90.00
#
_symmetry.space_group_name_H-M   'P 1'
#
loop_
_entity.id
_entity.type
_entity.pdbx_description
1 polymer ?
#
loop_
_entity_poly.entity_id
_entity_poly.type
_entity_poly.pdbx_seq_one_letter_code
_entity_poly.pdbx_strand_id
1 'polypeptide(L)'
;MSRLLVACALLVCAACATTRPGVPVPPPVQEPTVQGDPAASVETRWRVVATARRLLGQTSVRWPGQTLPDDCSGLVLGVYGSVGVPLTGSARPGDNGVTAVWRWTSARGRLFRTGRPDPGDLVFFHDTYDRDRDGKLDDGLTHIALVESVDSDGTVSIIHRVSRGVMRYRMNVDRPTLRSEPGTGRVLNDWLRGSSGSGRAVLTGQLFAVYGAVLPPAPDGVRSPLPVLAPQPEGGDI
;
A
#
# COMPACT_ATOMS: atom_id res chain seq x y z
N MET A 1 0.25 -65.61 40.16
CA MET A 1 1.03 -64.43 39.74
C MET A 1 0.32 -63.81 38.53
N SER A 2 -0.58 -62.86 38.80
CA SER A 2 -1.42 -62.21 37.79
C SER A 2 -0.63 -61.17 36.99
N ARG A 3 -0.80 -61.13 35.67
CA ARG A 3 -0.43 -59.99 34.83
C ARG A 3 -1.68 -59.50 34.10
N LEU A 4 -2.25 -58.39 34.60
CA LEU A 4 -3.27 -57.61 33.91
C LEU A 4 -2.61 -56.90 32.71
N LEU A 5 -3.14 -57.11 31.51
CA LEU A 5 -2.88 -56.30 30.34
C LEU A 5 -3.93 -55.18 30.30
N VAL A 6 -3.48 -53.93 30.52
CA VAL A 6 -4.30 -52.73 30.34
C VAL A 6 -4.15 -52.30 28.88
N ALA A 7 -5.22 -52.44 28.10
CA ALA A 7 -5.30 -51.90 26.74
C ALA A 7 -5.63 -50.40 26.81
N CYS A 8 -4.66 -49.56 26.46
CA CYS A 8 -4.82 -48.12 26.40
C CYS A 8 -5.41 -47.75 25.02
N ALA A 9 -6.70 -47.41 24.97
CA ALA A 9 -7.35 -46.93 23.76
C ALA A 9 -6.98 -45.45 23.52
N LEU A 10 -6.12 -45.21 22.53
CA LEU A 10 -5.79 -43.88 22.03
C LEU A 10 -6.96 -43.37 21.16
N LEU A 11 -7.79 -42.49 21.72
CA LEU A 11 -8.70 -41.65 20.93
C LEU A 11 -7.87 -40.59 20.19
N VAL A 12 -7.77 -40.73 18.87
CA VAL A 12 -7.21 -39.70 17.99
C VAL A 12 -8.33 -38.71 17.66
N CYS A 13 -8.36 -37.57 18.34
CA CYS A 13 -9.19 -36.44 17.93
C CYS A 13 -8.60 -35.80 16.67
N ALA A 14 -9.18 -36.10 15.50
CA ALA A 14 -8.88 -35.40 14.25
C ALA A 14 -9.43 -33.97 14.35
N ALA A 15 -8.57 -33.01 14.71
CA ALA A 15 -8.88 -31.59 14.60
C ALA A 15 -8.84 -31.19 13.12
N CYS A 16 -10.01 -30.96 12.52
CA CYS A 16 -10.13 -30.32 11.22
C CYS A 16 -9.66 -28.86 11.34
N ALA A 17 -8.35 -28.63 11.21
CA ALA A 17 -7.80 -27.30 11.02
C ALA A 17 -8.19 -26.82 9.61
N THR A 18 -9.28 -26.05 9.52
CA THR A 18 -9.61 -25.31 8.30
C THR A 18 -8.68 -24.10 8.22
N THR A 19 -7.49 -24.31 7.66
CA THR A 19 -6.60 -23.21 7.28
C THR A 19 -7.31 -22.43 6.17
N ARG A 20 -7.85 -21.25 6.48
CA ARG A 20 -8.25 -20.32 5.42
C ARG A 20 -6.94 -19.91 4.73
N PRO A 21 -6.80 -20.12 3.41
CA PRO A 21 -5.61 -19.67 2.72
C PRO A 21 -5.54 -18.14 2.84
N GLY A 22 -4.45 -17.64 3.39
CA GLY A 22 -4.03 -16.26 3.18
C GLY A 22 -4.22 -15.88 1.72
N VAL A 23 -4.83 -14.72 1.43
CA VAL A 23 -5.13 -14.33 0.05
C VAL A 23 -3.80 -14.26 -0.71
N PRO A 24 -3.52 -15.20 -1.65
CA PRO A 24 -2.23 -15.24 -2.31
C PRO A 24 -2.02 -13.91 -3.05
N VAL A 25 -0.80 -13.35 -2.96
CA VAL A 25 -0.49 -12.14 -3.73
C VAL A 25 -0.75 -12.47 -5.21
N PRO A 26 -1.73 -11.82 -5.85
CA PRO A 26 -2.20 -12.26 -7.15
C PRO A 26 -1.07 -12.20 -8.20
N PRO A 27 -1.08 -13.12 -9.19
CA PRO A 27 -0.14 -13.07 -10.29
C PRO A 27 -0.28 -11.74 -11.04
N PRO A 28 0.81 -11.18 -11.60
CA PRO A 28 0.76 -9.93 -12.33
C PRO A 28 -0.27 -10.03 -13.46
N VAL A 29 -1.29 -9.17 -13.41
CA VAL A 29 -2.32 -9.07 -14.44
C VAL A 29 -1.79 -8.19 -15.57
N GLN A 30 -2.02 -8.63 -16.81
CA GLN A 30 -1.67 -7.93 -18.06
C GLN A 30 -2.25 -6.51 -18.12
N GLU A 31 -1.57 -5.62 -18.85
CA GLU A 31 -1.78 -4.17 -18.84
C GLU A 31 -3.21 -3.73 -19.18
N PRO A 32 -3.92 -3.06 -18.27
CA PRO A 32 -5.02 -2.18 -18.62
C PRO A 32 -4.41 -0.81 -18.90
N THR A 33 -4.56 -0.34 -20.14
CA THR A 33 -4.22 1.03 -20.51
C THR A 33 -5.19 1.96 -19.80
N VAL A 34 -4.74 2.67 -18.76
CA VAL A 34 -5.52 3.79 -18.23
C VAL A 34 -5.61 4.81 -19.36
N GLN A 35 -6.77 4.87 -20.03
CA GLN A 35 -7.00 5.74 -21.17
C GLN A 35 -7.25 7.16 -20.68
N GLY A 36 -6.59 8.14 -21.30
CA GLY A 36 -6.79 9.56 -21.00
C GLY A 36 -5.71 10.43 -21.62
N ASP A 37 -5.96 11.74 -21.66
CA ASP A 37 -5.00 12.73 -22.16
C ASP A 37 -3.78 12.82 -21.22
N PRO A 38 -2.54 12.57 -21.69
CA PRO A 38 -1.33 12.70 -20.90
C PRO A 38 -1.13 14.09 -20.28
N ALA A 39 -1.59 15.17 -20.93
CA ALA A 39 -1.46 16.51 -20.36
C ALA A 39 -2.39 16.71 -19.15
N ALA A 40 -3.64 16.27 -19.27
CA ALA A 40 -4.60 16.25 -18.16
C ALA A 40 -4.15 15.29 -17.04
N SER A 41 -3.44 14.20 -17.37
CA SER A 41 -2.92 13.24 -16.39
C SER A 41 -1.84 13.86 -15.51
N VAL A 42 -1.00 14.74 -16.06
CA VAL A 42 0.03 15.47 -15.30
C VAL A 42 -0.63 16.33 -14.22
N GLU A 43 -1.52 17.25 -14.58
CA GLU A 43 -2.19 18.12 -13.60
C GLU A 43 -2.93 17.30 -12.52
N THR A 44 -3.62 16.22 -12.93
CA THR A 44 -4.33 15.34 -11.99
C THR A 44 -3.37 14.66 -11.00
N ARG A 45 -2.24 14.11 -11.49
CA ARG A 45 -1.20 13.50 -10.64
C ARG A 45 -0.62 14.50 -9.67
N TRP A 46 -0.42 15.74 -10.10
CA TRP A 46 0.08 16.81 -9.24
C TRP A 46 -0.90 17.16 -8.13
N ARG A 47 -2.18 17.30 -8.43
CA ARG A 47 -3.22 17.54 -7.42
C ARG A 47 -3.26 16.40 -6.40
N VAL A 48 -3.23 15.15 -6.86
CA VAL A 48 -3.16 13.96 -6.00
C VAL A 48 -1.97 14.03 -5.04
N VAL A 49 -0.76 14.27 -5.56
CA VAL A 49 0.46 14.35 -4.73
C VAL A 49 0.44 15.57 -3.81
N ALA A 50 -0.01 16.73 -4.28
CA ALA A 50 -0.09 17.96 -3.50
C ALA A 50 -1.09 17.83 -2.34
N THR A 51 -2.26 17.24 -2.58
CA THR A 51 -3.24 16.94 -1.54
C THR A 51 -2.66 15.99 -0.49
N ALA A 52 -1.99 14.89 -0.91
CA ALA A 52 -1.34 13.97 0.02
C ALA A 52 -0.23 14.66 0.84
N ARG A 53 0.56 15.55 0.24
CA ARG A 53 1.61 16.32 0.92
C ARG A 53 1.06 17.24 2.01
N ARG A 54 -0.10 17.89 1.79
CA ARG A 54 -0.74 18.78 2.80
C ARG A 54 -1.17 18.03 4.06
N LEU A 55 -1.34 16.72 3.97
CA LEU A 55 -1.77 15.87 5.09
C LEU A 55 -0.58 15.35 5.93
N LEU A 56 0.66 15.52 5.48
CA LEU A 56 1.83 15.03 6.21
C LEU A 56 1.90 15.59 7.63
N GLY A 57 2.16 14.70 8.59
CA GLY A 57 2.21 15.02 10.01
C GLY A 57 0.84 15.04 10.71
N GLN A 58 -0.28 15.02 9.98
CA GLN A 58 -1.59 14.89 10.59
C GLN A 58 -1.77 13.51 11.21
N THR A 59 -2.24 13.46 12.45
CA THR A 59 -2.42 12.22 13.22
C THR A 59 -3.74 11.50 12.90
N SER A 60 -4.71 12.26 12.39
CA SER A 60 -6.02 11.81 11.91
C SER A 60 -6.34 12.52 10.58
N VAL A 61 -6.94 11.79 9.64
CA VAL A 61 -7.37 12.34 8.35
C VAL A 61 -8.90 12.30 8.28
N ARG A 62 -9.50 13.45 8.02
CA ARG A 62 -10.95 13.60 7.81
C ARG A 62 -11.20 14.30 6.48
N TRP A 63 -12.25 13.87 5.80
CA TRP A 63 -12.64 14.38 4.49
C TRP A 63 -14.03 14.97 4.64
N PRO A 64 -14.20 16.30 4.53
CA PRO A 64 -15.50 16.93 4.65
C PRO A 64 -16.53 16.31 3.71
N GLY A 65 -17.72 16.03 4.24
CA GLY A 65 -18.81 15.39 3.49
C GLY A 65 -18.60 13.90 3.16
N GLN A 66 -17.51 13.27 3.60
CA GLN A 66 -17.23 11.86 3.32
C GLN A 66 -16.98 11.05 4.59
N THR A 67 -17.62 9.88 4.68
CA THR A 67 -17.35 8.90 5.74
C THR A 67 -16.31 7.91 5.27
N LEU A 68 -15.03 8.23 5.53
CA LEU A 68 -13.89 7.38 5.20
C LEU A 68 -13.18 6.88 6.47
N PRO A 69 -12.56 5.69 6.44
CA PRO A 69 -11.78 5.19 7.57
C PRO A 69 -10.55 6.07 7.83
N ASP A 70 -10.14 6.22 9.08
CA ASP A 70 -8.92 6.96 9.45
C ASP A 70 -7.70 6.04 9.40
N ASP A 71 -7.43 5.47 8.23
CA ASP A 71 -6.39 4.50 7.98
C ASP A 71 -5.65 4.74 6.64
N CYS A 72 -4.77 3.80 6.26
CA CYS A 72 -4.01 3.89 5.01
C CYS A 72 -4.92 3.91 3.77
N SER A 73 -6.02 3.17 3.79
CA SER A 73 -6.97 3.12 2.67
C SER A 73 -7.82 4.39 2.60
N GLY A 74 -8.28 4.94 3.73
CA GLY A 74 -9.08 6.16 3.74
C GLY A 74 -8.29 7.42 3.35
N LEU A 75 -6.98 7.46 3.63
CA LEU A 75 -6.09 8.47 3.04
C LEU A 75 -6.14 8.41 1.51
N VAL A 76 -5.94 7.21 0.93
CA VAL A 76 -5.93 7.02 -0.52
C VAL A 76 -7.29 7.34 -1.14
N LEU A 77 -8.37 6.82 -0.58
CA LEU A 77 -9.74 7.04 -1.06
C LEU A 77 -10.08 8.53 -1.11
N GLY A 78 -9.76 9.30 -0.07
CA GLY A 78 -10.10 10.71 -0.04
C GLY A 78 -9.20 11.58 -0.93
N VAL A 79 -7.90 11.30 -1.01
CA VAL A 79 -6.99 12.00 -1.93
C VAL A 79 -7.48 11.84 -3.37
N TYR A 80 -7.80 10.62 -3.77
CA TYR A 80 -8.28 10.34 -5.12
C TYR A 80 -9.72 10.82 -5.36
N GLY A 81 -10.58 10.75 -4.35
CA GLY A 81 -11.91 11.35 -4.37
C GLY A 81 -11.88 12.86 -4.64
N SER A 82 -10.88 13.58 -4.12
CA SER A 82 -10.72 15.03 -4.35
C SER A 82 -10.47 15.42 -5.82
N VAL A 83 -10.05 14.45 -6.65
CA VAL A 83 -9.87 14.63 -8.11
C VAL A 83 -10.89 13.84 -8.93
N GLY A 84 -11.98 13.39 -8.33
CA GLY A 84 -13.06 12.68 -9.02
C GLY A 84 -12.77 11.22 -9.36
N VAL A 85 -11.76 10.60 -8.75
CA VAL A 85 -11.43 9.18 -8.92
C VAL A 85 -11.81 8.45 -7.62
N PRO A 86 -13.00 7.85 -7.51
CA PRO A 86 -13.50 7.41 -6.20
C PRO A 86 -12.79 6.18 -5.64
N LEU A 87 -12.15 5.34 -6.48
CA LEU A 87 -11.52 4.07 -6.10
C LEU A 87 -12.45 3.09 -5.33
N THR A 88 -13.77 3.25 -5.47
CA THR A 88 -14.81 2.42 -4.83
C THR A 88 -15.66 1.65 -5.87
N GLY A 89 -16.58 0.81 -5.40
CA GLY A 89 -17.50 0.06 -6.27
C GLY A 89 -16.94 -1.26 -6.80
N SER A 90 -15.78 -1.70 -6.29
CA SER A 90 -15.20 -3.02 -6.58
C SER A 90 -14.95 -3.84 -5.32
N ALA A 91 -15.44 -3.44 -4.15
CA ALA A 91 -15.28 -4.24 -2.93
C ALA A 91 -16.14 -5.51 -2.98
N ARG A 92 -15.64 -6.61 -2.44
CA ARG A 92 -16.38 -7.86 -2.21
C ARG A 92 -16.56 -8.12 -0.71
N PRO A 93 -17.55 -8.95 -0.29
CA PRO A 93 -17.65 -9.38 1.09
C PRO A 93 -16.33 -9.99 1.58
N GLY A 94 -15.82 -9.48 2.70
CA GLY A 94 -14.54 -9.89 3.30
C GLY A 94 -13.32 -9.10 2.85
N ASP A 95 -13.43 -8.21 1.86
CA ASP A 95 -12.32 -7.31 1.49
C ASP A 95 -12.07 -6.31 2.63
N ASN A 96 -10.79 -6.09 2.97
CA ASN A 96 -10.38 -4.88 3.69
C ASN A 96 -10.27 -3.69 2.72
N GLY A 97 -10.08 -2.46 3.22
CA GLY A 97 -9.99 -1.27 2.38
C GLY A 97 -8.86 -1.33 1.34
N VAL A 98 -7.72 -1.92 1.69
CA VAL A 98 -6.58 -2.11 0.79
C VAL A 98 -6.94 -3.06 -0.36
N THR A 99 -7.55 -4.21 -0.06
CA THR A 99 -8.00 -5.19 -1.04
C THR A 99 -9.09 -4.63 -1.94
N ALA A 100 -9.99 -3.79 -1.40
CA ALA A 100 -11.02 -3.11 -2.19
C ALA A 100 -10.40 -2.17 -3.24
N VAL A 101 -9.41 -1.36 -2.85
CA VAL A 101 -8.68 -0.47 -3.78
C VAL A 101 -7.84 -1.27 -4.76
N TRP A 102 -7.21 -2.35 -4.32
CA TRP A 102 -6.49 -3.27 -5.21
C TRP A 102 -7.42 -3.86 -6.26
N ARG A 103 -8.62 -4.30 -5.87
CA ARG A 103 -9.61 -4.88 -6.79
C ARG A 103 -10.10 -3.85 -7.80
N TRP A 104 -10.35 -2.62 -7.35
CA TRP A 104 -10.66 -1.52 -8.24
C TRP A 104 -9.55 -1.30 -9.27
N THR A 105 -8.30 -1.25 -8.79
CA THR A 105 -7.11 -1.05 -9.63
C THR A 105 -6.93 -2.19 -10.61
N SER A 106 -7.15 -3.44 -10.20
CA SER A 106 -7.07 -4.61 -11.08
C SER A 106 -8.12 -4.57 -12.19
N ALA A 107 -9.30 -3.99 -11.93
CA ALA A 107 -10.39 -3.95 -12.89
C ALA A 107 -10.36 -2.73 -13.84
N ARG A 108 -9.74 -1.61 -13.42
CA ARG A 108 -9.84 -0.31 -14.12
C ARG A 108 -8.51 0.43 -14.28
N GLY A 109 -7.52 0.08 -13.47
CA GLY A 109 -6.17 0.62 -13.51
C GLY A 109 -5.18 -0.43 -14.00
N ARG A 110 -3.89 -0.24 -13.75
CA ARG A 110 -2.82 -1.19 -14.10
C ARG A 110 -2.05 -1.64 -12.88
N LEU A 111 -1.88 -2.95 -12.76
CA LEU A 111 -1.02 -3.55 -11.74
C LEU A 111 0.30 -3.96 -12.37
N PHE A 112 1.42 -3.61 -11.73
CA PHE A 112 2.75 -3.96 -12.24
C PHE A 112 3.75 -4.13 -11.11
N ARG A 113 4.74 -5.01 -11.32
CA ARG A 113 5.85 -5.25 -10.37
C ARG A 113 7.20 -4.78 -10.89
N THR A 114 7.32 -4.63 -12.20
CA THR A 114 8.54 -4.22 -12.90
C THR A 114 8.34 -2.86 -13.55
N GLY A 115 9.45 -2.15 -13.79
CA GLY A 115 9.41 -0.76 -14.25
C GLY A 115 9.32 0.23 -13.09
N ARG A 116 9.19 1.51 -13.44
CA ARG A 116 9.15 2.61 -12.48
C ARG A 116 7.72 3.13 -12.33
N PRO A 117 7.23 3.35 -11.10
CA PRO A 117 5.96 4.02 -10.90
C PRO A 117 6.08 5.51 -11.23
N ASP A 118 4.95 6.13 -11.50
CA ASP A 118 4.85 7.58 -11.65
C ASP A 118 4.29 8.21 -10.36
N PRO A 119 4.60 9.48 -10.05
CA PRO A 119 3.94 10.22 -8.99
C PRO A 119 2.41 10.12 -9.10
N GLY A 120 1.77 9.85 -7.97
CA GLY A 120 0.35 9.53 -7.86
C GLY A 120 0.08 8.03 -7.78
N ASP A 121 0.85 7.16 -8.44
CA ASP A 121 0.60 5.71 -8.44
C ASP A 121 0.54 5.14 -7.01
N LEU A 122 -0.07 3.96 -6.85
CA LEU A 122 -0.25 3.30 -5.56
C LEU A 122 0.83 2.25 -5.34
N VAL A 123 1.19 2.02 -4.08
CA VAL A 123 2.03 0.90 -3.65
C VAL A 123 1.25 0.03 -2.68
N PHE A 124 1.10 -1.25 -2.99
CA PHE A 124 0.47 -2.22 -2.11
C PHE A 124 1.53 -3.04 -1.39
N PHE A 125 1.31 -3.30 -0.10
CA PHE A 125 2.18 -4.13 0.72
C PHE A 125 1.40 -5.30 1.29
N HIS A 126 2.12 -6.40 1.52
CA HIS A 126 1.56 -7.60 2.11
C HIS A 126 2.03 -7.81 3.55
N ASP A 127 1.19 -8.46 4.35
CA ASP A 127 1.49 -8.99 5.69
C ASP A 127 2.14 -7.98 6.66
N THR A 128 1.79 -6.70 6.56
CA THR A 128 2.36 -5.62 7.40
C THR A 128 1.92 -5.69 8.87
N TYR A 129 0.81 -6.36 9.15
CA TYR A 129 0.31 -6.70 10.48
C TYR A 129 -0.56 -7.96 10.39
N ASP A 130 -0.71 -8.65 11.52
CA ASP A 130 -1.64 -9.77 11.70
C ASP A 130 -3.08 -9.22 11.78
N ARG A 131 -3.81 -9.32 10.67
CA ARG A 131 -5.14 -8.71 10.51
C ARG A 131 -6.23 -9.58 11.09
N ASP A 132 -6.18 -10.90 10.90
CA ASP A 132 -7.19 -11.82 11.44
C ASP A 132 -6.92 -12.26 12.89
N ARG A 133 -5.75 -11.90 13.43
CA ARG A 133 -5.31 -12.11 14.81
C ARG A 133 -5.10 -13.59 15.15
N ASP A 134 -4.70 -14.38 14.17
CA ASP A 134 -4.40 -15.81 14.36
C ASP A 134 -2.95 -16.06 14.82
N GLY A 135 -2.13 -15.01 14.91
CA GLY A 135 -0.73 -15.06 15.31
C GLY A 135 0.25 -15.27 14.14
N LYS A 136 -0.24 -15.32 12.90
CA LYS A 136 0.58 -15.45 11.69
C LYS A 136 0.57 -14.16 10.86
N LEU A 137 1.47 -14.11 9.88
CA LEU A 137 1.65 -12.98 8.98
C LEU A 137 1.44 -13.48 7.55
N ASP A 138 0.20 -13.87 7.25
CA ASP A 138 -0.26 -14.44 5.98
C ASP A 138 -1.60 -13.84 5.51
N ASP A 139 -1.90 -12.60 5.90
CA ASP A 139 -3.16 -11.93 5.60
C ASP A 139 -3.32 -11.40 4.16
N GLY A 140 -2.25 -11.45 3.37
CA GLY A 140 -2.22 -10.93 2.01
C GLY A 140 -2.05 -9.41 2.02
N LEU A 141 -2.86 -8.67 1.25
CA LEU A 141 -2.73 -7.20 1.18
C LEU A 141 -3.25 -6.53 2.45
N THR A 142 -2.37 -5.83 3.16
CA THR A 142 -2.67 -5.21 4.46
C THR A 142 -2.30 -3.74 4.53
N HIS A 143 -1.51 -3.21 3.59
CA HIS A 143 -1.18 -1.78 3.59
C HIS A 143 -1.11 -1.20 2.19
N ILE A 144 -1.38 0.10 2.10
CA ILE A 144 -1.30 0.87 0.86
C ILE A 144 -0.63 2.21 1.11
N ALA A 145 0.09 2.70 0.11
CA ALA A 145 0.69 4.02 0.08
C ALA A 145 0.51 4.68 -1.29
N LEU A 146 0.66 5.99 -1.33
CA LEU A 146 0.70 6.80 -2.55
C LEU A 146 2.16 7.13 -2.89
N VAL A 147 2.54 6.96 -4.15
CA VAL A 147 3.85 7.34 -4.69
C VAL A 147 3.91 8.85 -4.83
N GLU A 148 4.85 9.47 -4.13
CA GLU A 148 5.08 10.90 -4.19
C GLU A 148 6.10 11.27 -5.27
N SER A 149 7.23 10.56 -5.31
CA SER A 149 8.33 10.81 -6.24
C SER A 149 9.22 9.59 -6.39
N VAL A 150 10.02 9.56 -7.46
CA VAL A 150 11.02 8.52 -7.70
C VAL A 150 12.38 9.17 -7.94
N ASP A 151 13.35 8.84 -7.09
CA ASP A 151 14.73 9.29 -7.23
C ASP A 151 15.43 8.60 -8.41
N SER A 152 16.54 9.17 -8.88
CA SER A 152 17.30 8.66 -10.02
C SER A 152 17.80 7.22 -9.80
N ASP A 153 18.14 6.87 -8.57
CA ASP A 153 18.57 5.53 -8.16
C ASP A 153 17.41 4.52 -8.00
N GLY A 154 16.16 4.94 -8.25
CA GLY A 154 14.99 4.08 -8.11
C GLY A 154 14.37 4.07 -6.71
N THR A 155 14.88 4.86 -5.76
CA THR A 155 14.24 4.99 -4.45
C THR A 155 12.94 5.77 -4.59
N VAL A 156 11.83 5.16 -4.17
CA VAL A 156 10.49 5.72 -4.22
C VAL A 156 10.16 6.37 -2.88
N SER A 157 9.80 7.66 -2.91
CA SER A 157 9.16 8.32 -1.78
C SER A 157 7.67 8.02 -1.79
N ILE A 158 7.13 7.55 -0.67
CA ILE A 158 5.73 7.18 -0.53
C ILE A 158 5.10 7.93 0.64
N ILE A 159 3.84 8.35 0.49
CA ILE A 159 3.02 8.93 1.55
C ILE A 159 1.95 7.92 1.94
N HIS A 160 1.84 7.65 3.24
CA HIS A 160 0.85 6.71 3.77
C HIS A 160 0.36 7.14 5.15
N ARG A 161 -0.75 6.59 5.61
CA ARG A 161 -1.19 6.73 6.99
C ARG A 161 -0.78 5.50 7.79
N VAL A 162 -0.05 5.69 8.87
CA VAL A 162 0.30 4.67 9.88
C VAL A 162 -0.17 5.14 11.26
N SER A 163 -0.09 4.31 12.31
CA SER A 163 -0.58 4.62 13.66
C SER A 163 -0.18 6.01 14.19
N ARG A 164 1.02 6.49 13.83
CA ARG A 164 1.59 7.79 14.23
C ARG A 164 1.09 8.99 13.40
N GLY A 165 0.33 8.76 12.33
CA GLY A 165 -0.17 9.79 11.41
C GLY A 165 0.21 9.55 9.95
N VAL A 166 0.01 10.57 9.13
CA VAL A 166 0.43 10.57 7.72
C VAL A 166 1.93 10.84 7.63
N MET A 167 2.67 9.88 7.11
CA MET A 167 4.13 9.87 7.11
C MET A 167 4.67 9.70 5.69
N ARG A 168 5.90 10.17 5.47
CA ARG A 168 6.66 9.93 4.25
C ARG A 168 7.72 8.87 4.51
N TYR A 169 7.65 7.76 3.79
CA TYR A 169 8.61 6.65 3.85
C TYR A 169 9.34 6.50 2.50
N ARG A 170 10.46 5.77 2.52
CA ARG A 170 11.25 5.39 1.35
C ARG A 170 11.14 3.90 1.08
N MET A 171 11.20 3.54 -0.19
CA MET A 171 11.21 2.15 -0.65
C MET A 171 12.09 2.01 -1.88
N ASN A 172 12.95 1.00 -1.91
CA ASN A 172 13.75 0.64 -3.07
C ASN A 172 13.60 -0.87 -3.33
N VAL A 173 12.86 -1.23 -4.38
CA VAL A 173 12.54 -2.62 -4.73
C VAL A 173 13.73 -3.35 -5.36
N ASP A 174 14.67 -2.63 -5.98
CA ASP A 174 15.91 -3.21 -6.52
C ASP A 174 16.89 -3.60 -5.40
N ARG A 175 16.75 -2.98 -4.23
CA ARG A 175 17.58 -3.23 -3.03
C ARG A 175 16.71 -3.46 -1.79
N PRO A 176 15.83 -4.48 -1.79
CA PRO A 176 14.73 -4.58 -0.84
C PRO A 176 15.18 -4.88 0.60
N THR A 177 16.35 -5.50 0.76
CA THR A 177 16.90 -5.89 2.07
C THR A 177 17.84 -4.83 2.67
N LEU A 178 18.18 -3.77 1.91
CA LEU A 178 19.08 -2.71 2.37
C LEU A 178 18.27 -1.55 2.93
N ARG A 179 18.46 -1.25 4.21
CA ARG A 179 17.88 -0.04 4.82
C ARG A 179 18.55 1.23 4.29
N SER A 180 19.87 1.21 4.19
CA SER A 180 20.68 2.31 3.71
C SER A 180 21.74 1.82 2.75
N GLU A 181 22.10 2.67 1.79
CA GLU A 181 23.17 2.45 0.84
C GLU A 181 24.52 2.38 1.58
N PRO A 182 25.32 1.31 1.39
CA PRO A 182 26.69 1.26 1.88
C PRO A 182 27.54 2.43 1.36
N GLY A 183 28.41 2.96 2.21
CA GLY A 183 29.31 4.06 1.85
C GLY A 183 28.67 5.45 1.89
N THR A 184 27.46 5.64 1.36
CA THR A 184 26.79 6.96 1.40
C THR A 184 25.86 7.14 2.61
N GLY A 185 25.37 6.05 3.19
CA GLY A 185 24.42 6.08 4.31
C GLY A 185 23.00 6.51 3.94
N ARG A 186 22.75 6.84 2.66
CA ARG A 186 21.43 7.27 2.16
C ARG A 186 20.39 6.20 2.42
N VAL A 187 19.25 6.58 3.01
CA VAL A 187 18.16 5.65 3.31
C VAL A 187 17.47 5.22 2.02
N LEU A 188 17.39 3.91 1.81
CA LEU A 188 16.74 3.28 0.66
C LEU A 188 15.36 2.72 1.03
N ASN A 189 15.23 2.17 2.24
CA ASN A 189 13.99 1.58 2.73
C ASN A 189 13.74 1.97 4.19
N ASP A 190 12.53 2.40 4.51
CA ASP A 190 12.09 2.60 5.90
C ASP A 190 11.52 1.32 6.52
N TRP A 191 11.44 1.30 7.85
CA TRP A 191 10.80 0.21 8.59
C TRP A 191 9.28 0.33 8.49
N LEU A 192 8.63 -0.62 7.81
CA LEU A 192 7.17 -0.65 7.68
C LEU A 192 6.52 -1.47 8.78
N ARG A 193 7.08 -2.63 9.09
CA ARG A 193 6.63 -3.50 10.19
C ARG A 193 7.62 -3.41 11.35
N GLY A 194 7.11 -3.08 12.54
CA GLY A 194 7.89 -3.02 13.78
C GLY A 194 8.29 -4.41 14.29
N SER A 195 9.13 -4.46 15.33
CA SER A 195 9.69 -5.70 15.88
C SER A 195 8.89 -6.31 17.05
N SER A 196 7.58 -6.08 17.14
CA SER A 196 6.82 -6.48 18.34
C SER A 196 6.76 -8.01 18.52
N GLY A 197 6.84 -8.46 19.79
CA GLY A 197 6.65 -9.85 20.22
C GLY A 197 7.91 -10.73 20.09
N SER A 198 8.32 -11.02 18.85
CA SER A 198 9.44 -11.95 18.56
C SER A 198 10.04 -11.79 17.15
N GLY A 199 9.56 -10.81 16.36
CA GLY A 199 9.93 -10.66 14.95
C GLY A 199 10.98 -9.56 14.69
N ARG A 200 11.80 -9.77 13.66
CA ARG A 200 12.67 -8.71 13.12
C ARG A 200 11.79 -7.63 12.47
N ALA A 201 12.12 -6.35 12.70
CA ALA A 201 11.52 -5.27 11.92
C ALA A 201 11.73 -5.55 10.41
N VAL A 202 10.76 -5.15 9.58
CA VAL A 202 10.80 -5.44 8.15
C VAL A 202 10.65 -4.17 7.33
N LEU A 203 11.49 -4.07 6.31
CA LEU A 203 11.61 -2.90 5.44
C LEU A 203 10.46 -2.84 4.42
N THR A 204 10.14 -1.64 3.98
CA THR A 204 9.16 -1.38 2.89
C THR A 204 9.44 -2.24 1.65
N GLY A 205 10.69 -2.28 1.17
CA GLY A 205 11.06 -3.07 -0.02
C GLY A 205 10.88 -4.58 0.14
N GLN A 206 10.97 -5.11 1.36
CA GLN A 206 10.74 -6.54 1.62
C GLN A 206 9.25 -6.91 1.64
N LEU A 207 8.36 -5.95 1.90
CA LEU A 207 6.90 -6.16 1.98
C LEU A 207 6.18 -5.68 0.72
N PHE A 208 6.91 -5.24 -0.30
CA PHE A 208 6.34 -4.79 -1.57
C PHE A 208 5.58 -5.92 -2.25
N ALA A 209 4.30 -5.70 -2.52
CA ALA A 209 3.47 -6.64 -3.27
C ALA A 209 3.42 -6.26 -4.75
N VAL A 210 2.92 -5.06 -5.05
CA VAL A 210 2.66 -4.60 -6.42
C VAL A 210 2.43 -3.08 -6.44
N TYR A 211 2.74 -2.43 -7.58
CA TYR A 211 2.31 -1.06 -7.88
C TYR A 211 0.93 -1.04 -8.54
N GLY A 212 0.22 0.08 -8.40
CA GLY A 212 -1.07 0.32 -9.05
C GLY A 212 -1.14 1.68 -9.72
N ALA A 213 -1.15 1.74 -11.05
CA ALA A 213 -1.44 2.96 -11.77
C ALA A 213 -2.96 3.09 -11.96
N VAL A 214 -3.55 4.14 -11.38
CA VAL A 214 -4.99 4.44 -11.49
C VAL A 214 -5.28 5.70 -12.31
N LEU A 215 -4.23 6.34 -12.81
CA LEU A 215 -4.25 7.49 -13.73
C LEU A 215 -3.45 7.15 -15.00
N PRO A 216 -3.71 7.81 -16.14
CA PRO A 216 -2.88 7.65 -17.34
C PRO A 216 -1.40 7.93 -17.01
N PRO A 217 -0.44 7.26 -17.67
CA PRO A 217 0.98 7.44 -17.38
C PRO A 217 1.38 8.91 -17.50
N ALA A 218 2.33 9.34 -16.68
CA ALA A 218 2.93 10.64 -16.88
C ALA A 218 3.87 10.59 -18.11
N PRO A 219 4.02 11.68 -18.87
CA PRO A 219 5.07 11.78 -19.88
C PRO A 219 6.45 11.53 -19.26
N ASP A 220 7.38 10.98 -20.06
CA ASP A 220 8.76 10.77 -19.61
C ASP A 220 9.39 12.10 -19.14
N GLY A 221 10.09 12.05 -18.00
CA GLY A 221 10.72 13.23 -17.37
C GLY A 221 9.95 13.81 -16.17
N VAL A 222 8.69 13.41 -15.93
CA VAL A 222 7.87 13.88 -14.79
C VAL A 222 8.08 13.05 -13.51
N ARG A 223 9.01 12.08 -13.53
CA ARG A 223 9.29 11.17 -12.39
C ARG A 223 10.10 11.80 -11.26
N SER A 224 10.78 12.93 -11.53
CA SER A 224 11.46 13.77 -10.55
C SER A 224 10.45 14.59 -9.72
N PRO A 225 10.83 15.17 -8.56
CA PRO A 225 9.89 15.84 -7.67
C PRO A 225 9.06 16.84 -8.47
N LEU A 226 7.75 16.59 -8.51
CA LEU A 226 6.82 17.48 -9.19
C LEU A 226 7.04 18.89 -8.63
N PRO A 227 7.27 19.90 -9.50
CA PRO A 227 7.40 21.28 -9.08
C PRO A 227 6.30 21.65 -8.10
N VAL A 228 6.63 22.44 -7.09
CA VAL A 228 5.61 23.01 -6.22
C VAL A 228 4.81 23.98 -7.09
N LEU A 229 3.57 23.63 -7.45
CA LEU A 229 2.64 24.62 -8.01
C LEU A 229 2.57 25.76 -7.01
N ALA A 230 2.77 26.99 -7.49
CA ALA A 230 2.54 28.18 -6.68
C ALA A 230 1.18 28.05 -5.97
N PRO A 231 1.07 28.47 -4.70
CA PRO A 231 -0.18 28.39 -3.96
C PRO A 231 -1.30 28.98 -4.83
N GLN A 232 -2.30 28.15 -5.14
CA GLN A 232 -3.54 28.65 -5.72
C GLN A 232 -4.10 29.67 -4.72
N PRO A 233 -4.57 30.84 -5.16
CA PRO A 233 -5.15 31.84 -4.27
C PRO A 233 -6.24 31.17 -3.44
N GLU A 234 -6.13 31.28 -2.12
CA GLU A 234 -7.09 30.70 -1.19
C GLU A 234 -8.47 31.25 -1.50
N GLY A 235 -9.39 30.34 -1.82
CA GLY A 235 -10.73 30.69 -2.26
C GLY A 235 -11.60 29.45 -2.31
N GLY A 236 -12.03 28.99 -1.14
CA GLY A 236 -13.02 27.92 -1.00
C GLY A 236 -12.80 27.14 0.27
N ASP A 237 -13.54 27.53 1.31
CA ASP A 237 -13.71 26.74 2.52
C ASP A 237 -14.09 25.29 2.16
N ILE A 238 -13.41 24.35 2.83
CA ILE A 238 -13.69 22.91 2.83
C ILE A 238 -14.76 22.56 3.87
#